data_AF-A0A9D8AKW6-F1
#
_entry.id   AF-A0A9D8AKW6-F1
#
_cell.length_a   1.000
_cell.length_b   1.000
_cell.length_c   1.000
_cell.angle_alpha   90.00
_cell.angle_beta   90.00
_cell.angle_gamma   90.00
#
_symmetry.space_group_name_H-M   'P 1'
#
loop_
_entity.id
_entity.type
_entity.pdbx_description
1 polymer ?
#
loop_
_entity_poly.entity_id
_entity_poly.type
_entity_poly.pdbx_seq_one_letter_code
_entity_poly.pdbx_strand_id
1 'polypeptide(L)'
;MPVLTIEKPLKQVLGDEGSDSLVRLLNQIQKEQKEDVLEFVEEKFARRLSEEISGVKERITVEISGVREVFPGCGWTTTKVK
;
A
#
# COMPACT_ATOMS: atom_id res chain seq x y z
N MET A 1 12.64 -14.88 -7.98
CA MET A 1 13.24 -14.56 -6.66
C MET A 1 14.74 -14.79 -6.76
N PRO A 2 15.59 -13.88 -6.25
CA PRO A 2 17.03 -14.13 -6.20
C PRO A 2 17.27 -15.33 -5.27
N VAL A 3 17.93 -16.37 -5.79
CA VAL A 3 18.32 -17.53 -4.99
C VAL A 3 19.63 -17.17 -4.31
N LEU A 4 19.61 -17.03 -2.98
CA LEU A 4 20.83 -16.86 -2.19
C LEU A 4 21.61 -18.18 -2.21
N THR A 5 22.72 -18.21 -2.95
CA THR A 5 23.69 -19.31 -2.94
C THR A 5 24.82 -19.02 -1.96
N ILE A 6 25.12 -19.98 -1.10
CA ILE A 6 26.26 -19.91 -0.18
C ILE A 6 27.53 -20.29 -0.93
N GLU A 7 28.58 -19.47 -0.79
CA GLU A 7 29.88 -19.75 -1.40
C GLU A 7 30.58 -20.96 -0.76
N LYS A 8 31.37 -21.67 -1.58
CA LYS A 8 32.06 -22.92 -1.20
C LYS A 8 32.81 -22.86 0.15
N PRO A 9 33.52 -21.78 0.51
CA PRO A 9 34.24 -21.71 1.78
C PRO A 9 33.31 -21.78 3.00
N LEU A 10 32.19 -21.06 2.95
CA LEU A 10 31.18 -21.07 4.01
C LEU A 10 30.49 -22.43 4.10
N LYS A 11 30.26 -23.06 2.94
CA LYS A 11 29.65 -24.38 2.85
C LYS A 11 30.50 -25.49 3.46
N GLN A 12 31.82 -25.41 3.34
CA GLN A 12 32.74 -26.36 3.97
C GLN A 12 32.77 -26.23 5.51
N VAL A 13 32.59 -25.02 6.04
CA VAL A 13 32.60 -24.77 7.49
C VAL A 13 31.25 -25.15 8.13
N LEU A 14 30.14 -24.82 7.47
CA LEU A 14 28.78 -25.08 7.96
C LEU A 14 28.28 -26.49 7.65
N GLY A 15 28.94 -27.20 6.73
CA GLY A 15 28.44 -28.45 6.16
C GLY A 15 27.24 -28.22 5.23
N ASP A 16 26.83 -29.29 4.52
CA ASP A 16 25.69 -29.24 3.60
C ASP A 16 24.39 -28.85 4.33
N GLU A 17 24.09 -29.48 5.47
CA GLU A 17 22.86 -29.22 6.23
C GLU A 17 22.82 -27.84 6.90
N GLY A 18 23.95 -27.36 7.42
CA GLY A 18 24.05 -26.04 8.05
C GLY A 18 23.92 -24.92 7.02
N SER A 19 24.45 -25.14 5.82
CA SER A 19 24.30 -24.22 4.70
C SER A 19 22.85 -24.12 4.23
N ASP A 20 22.18 -25.26 4.05
CA ASP A 20 20.76 -25.28 3.66
C ASP A 20 19.86 -24.64 4.73
N SER A 21 20.15 -24.87 6.02
CA SER A 21 19.41 -24.24 7.12
C SER A 21 19.60 -22.72 7.14
N LEU A 22 20.82 -22.23 6.89
CA LEU A 22 21.11 -20.80 6.80
C LEU A 22 20.39 -20.14 5.63
N VAL A 23 20.36 -20.80 4.46
CA VAL A 23 19.60 -20.31 3.29
C VAL A 23 18.10 -20.21 3.61
N ARG A 24 17.53 -21.21 4.29
CA ARG A 24 16.12 -21.19 4.70
C ARG A 24 15.82 -20.03 5.65
N LEU A 25 16.66 -19.82 6.67
CA LEU A 25 16.51 -18.73 7.63
C LEU A 25 16.57 -17.35 6.93
N LEU A 26 17.57 -17.14 6.07
CA LEU A 26 17.74 -15.87 5.36
C LEU A 26 16.58 -15.59 4.40
N ASN A 27 16.09 -16.62 3.69
CA ASN A 27 14.92 -16.48 2.83
C ASN A 27 13.64 -16.18 3.62
N GLN A 28 13.50 -16.75 4.82
CA GLN A 28 12.35 -16.49 5.69
C GLN A 28 12.37 -15.04 6.20
N ILE A 29 13.53 -14.55 6.66
CA ILE A 29 13.70 -13.15 7.10
C ILE A 29 13.44 -12.17 5.94
N GLN A 30 13.96 -12.47 4.73
CA GLN A 30 13.69 -11.63 3.56
C GLN A 30 12.21 -11.62 3.14
N LYS A 31 11.50 -12.71 3.40
CA LYS A 31 10.06 -12.80 3.11
C LYS A 31 9.26 -11.98 4.12
N GLU A 32 9.52 -12.15 5.42
CA GLU A 32 8.87 -11.39 6.50
C GLU A 32 9.13 -9.88 6.36
N GLN A 33 10.38 -9.45 6.11
CA GLN A 33 10.68 -8.03 5.91
C GLN A 33 9.96 -7.40 4.71
N LYS A 34 9.71 -8.17 3.64
CA LYS A 34 8.99 -7.67 2.46
C LYS A 34 7.49 -7.57 2.72
N GLU A 35 6.92 -8.52 3.46
CA GLU A 35 5.52 -8.50 3.85
C GLU A 35 5.25 -7.30 4.77
N ASP A 36 6.09 -7.06 5.78
CA ASP A 36 5.96 -5.93 6.72
C ASP A 36 6.03 -4.55 6.02
N VAL A 37 6.97 -4.40 5.06
CA VAL A 37 7.11 -3.15 4.30
C VAL A 37 5.94 -2.95 3.34
N LEU A 38 5.43 -4.03 2.74
CA LEU A 38 4.28 -3.94 1.83
C LEU A 38 3.02 -3.53 2.59
N GLU A 39 2.73 -4.17 3.72
CA GLU A 39 1.57 -3.85 4.57
C GLU A 39 1.63 -2.40 5.06
N PHE A 40 2.80 -1.94 5.53
CA PHE A 40 2.98 -0.55 5.95
C PHE A 40 2.78 0.46 4.81
N VAL A 41 3.24 0.15 3.61
CA VAL A 41 3.04 1.01 2.43
C VAL A 41 1.57 1.01 2.03
N GLU A 42 0.91 -0.14 2.02
CA GLU A 42 -0.53 -0.27 1.74
C GLU A 42 -1.38 0.55 2.72
N GLU A 43 -1.13 0.43 4.02
CA GLU A 43 -1.83 1.22 5.04
C GLU A 43 -1.62 2.73 4.85
N LYS A 44 -0.38 3.16 4.61
CA LYS A 44 -0.08 4.58 4.38
C LYS A 44 -0.70 5.10 3.08
N PHE A 45 -0.73 4.29 2.03
CA PHE A 45 -1.32 4.66 0.76
C PHE A 45 -2.84 4.75 0.86
N ALA A 46 -3.48 3.77 1.51
CA ALA A 46 -4.91 3.78 1.77
C ALA A 46 -5.33 4.99 2.62
N ARG A 47 -4.55 5.33 3.65
CA ARG A 47 -4.81 6.52 4.47
C ARG A 47 -4.71 7.81 3.68
N ARG A 48 -3.62 8.02 2.93
CA ARG A 48 -3.44 9.23 2.10
C ARG A 48 -4.51 9.37 1.03
N LEU A 49 -4.88 8.27 0.37
CA LEU A 49 -5.96 8.27 -0.61
C LEU A 49 -7.30 8.65 0.03
N SER A 50 -7.61 8.12 1.22
CA SER A 50 -8.85 8.45 1.93
C SER A 50 -8.91 9.94 2.33
N GLU A 51 -7.78 10.49 2.79
CA GLU A 51 -7.64 11.92 3.12
C GLU A 51 -7.84 12.80 1.87
N GLU A 52 -7.21 12.46 0.74
CA GLU A 52 -7.38 13.19 -0.53
C GLU A 52 -8.81 13.10 -1.08
N ILE A 53 -9.44 11.92 -1.06
CA ILE A 53 -10.84 11.74 -1.48
C ILE A 53 -11.77 12.61 -0.63
N SER A 54 -11.52 12.67 0.68
CA SER A 54 -12.31 13.48 1.60
C SER A 54 -12.15 14.98 1.29
N GLY A 55 -10.92 15.45 1.07
CA GLY A 55 -10.66 16.84 0.70
C GLY A 55 -11.26 17.23 -0.66
N VAL A 56 -11.21 16.33 -1.65
CA VAL A 56 -11.85 16.55 -2.95
C VAL A 56 -13.38 16.62 -2.81
N LYS A 57 -13.98 15.72 -2.01
CA LYS A 57 -15.42 15.72 -1.75
C LYS A 57 -15.88 17.00 -1.05
N GLU A 58 -15.10 17.48 -0.09
CA GLU A 58 -15.37 18.74 0.61
C GLU A 58 -15.33 19.93 -0.36
N ARG A 59 -14.27 20.03 -1.17
CA ARG A 59 -14.15 21.06 -2.22
C ARG A 59 -15.32 21.03 -3.19
N ILE A 60 -15.69 19.85 -3.70
CA ILE A 60 -16.84 19.70 -4.60
C ILE A 60 -18.13 20.17 -3.92
N THR A 61 -18.31 19.82 -2.64
CA THR A 61 -19.51 20.22 -1.89
C THR A 61 -19.58 21.74 -1.74
N VAL A 62 -18.45 22.38 -1.42
CA VAL A 62 -18.34 23.85 -1.29
C VAL A 62 -18.62 24.52 -2.63
N GLU A 63 -17.99 24.08 -3.71
CA GLU A 63 -18.20 24.65 -5.05
C GLU A 63 -19.66 24.48 -5.52
N ILE A 64 -20.27 23.30 -5.29
CA ILE A 64 -21.69 23.08 -5.60
C ILE A 64 -22.58 24.03 -4.79
N SER A 65 -22.28 24.24 -3.51
CA SER A 65 -23.05 25.18 -2.68
C SER A 65 -22.90 26.61 -3.18
N GLY A 66 -21.69 27.06 -3.55
CA GLY A 66 -21.45 28.37 -4.13
C GLY A 66 -22.21 28.58 -5.44
N VAL A 67 -22.19 27.59 -6.34
CA VAL A 67 -22.98 27.64 -7.59
C VAL A 67 -24.48 27.74 -7.31
N ARG A 68 -24.97 27.05 -6.28
CA ARG A 68 -26.40 27.07 -5.90
C ARG A 68 -26.83 28.43 -5.34
N GLU A 69 -25.97 29.10 -4.59
CA GLU A 69 -26.21 30.46 -4.10
C GLU A 69 -26.25 31.49 -5.23
N VAL A 70 -25.40 31.33 -6.25
CA VAL A 70 -25.34 32.23 -7.42
C VAL A 70 -26.51 32.00 -8.39
N PHE A 71 -27.08 30.79 -8.45
CA PHE A 71 -28.20 30.45 -9.35
C PHE A 71 -29.37 29.72 -8.63
N PRO A 72 -30.14 30.42 -7.79
CA PRO A 72 -31.19 29.81 -6.96
C PRO A 72 -32.42 29.31 -7.74
N GLY A 73 -32.56 29.65 -9.03
CA GLY A 73 -33.70 29.30 -9.89
C GLY A 73 -33.49 28.11 -10.84
N CYS A 74 -32.27 27.57 -10.94
CA CYS A 74 -32.03 26.37 -11.75
C CYS A 74 -32.42 25.13 -10.93
N GLY A 75 -33.38 24.34 -11.41
CA GLY A 75 -33.83 23.11 -10.75
C GLY A 75 -32.79 21.99 -10.81
N TRP A 76 -31.75 22.06 -9.99
CA TRP A 76 -30.80 20.97 -9.78
C TRP A 76 -31.43 19.96 -8.81
N THR A 77 -32.36 19.13 -9.28
CA THR A 77 -32.84 18.00 -8.50
C THR A 77 -31.78 16.91 -8.51
N THR A 78 -31.35 16.52 -7.31
CA THR A 78 -30.43 15.40 -7.12
C THR A 78 -31.09 14.14 -7.66
N THR A 79 -30.60 13.63 -8.78
CA THR A 79 -30.97 12.29 -9.20
C THR A 79 -30.25 11.35 -8.25
N LYS A 80 -30.95 10.88 -7.21
CA LYS A 80 -30.46 9.75 -6.41
C LYS A 80 -30.32 8.56 -7.36
N VAL A 81 -29.09 8.27 -7.76
CA VAL A 81 -28.76 7.00 -8.40
C VAL A 81 -28.93 5.93 -7.32
N LYS A 82 -29.80 4.97 -7.63
CA LYS A 82 -30.27 3.91 -6.75
C LYS A 82 -29.21 2.84 -6.56
#